data_AF-A0A938E653-F1
#
_entry.id   AF-A0A938E653-F1
#
_cell.length_a   1.000
_cell.length_b   1.000
_cell.length_c   1.000
_cell.angle_alpha   90.00
_cell.angle_beta   90.00
_cell.angle_gamma   90.00
#
_symmetry.space_group_name_H-M   'P 1'
#
loop_
_entity.id
_entity.type
_entity.pdbx_description
1 polymer ?
#
loop_
_entity_poly.entity_id
_entity_poly.type
_entity_poly.pdbx_seq_one_letter_code
_entity_poly.pdbx_strand_id
1 'polypeptide(L)'
;MPSPQSSGWWCDRAFRVRFLTRAGVLGLGARLGARLGLRFDAVAIGAPSAAAGGLLRRIERDRTSRPAVAVSSAFVPVVLGLAFAGAFGALARYGLDEWIGRRGGAFPWGIFVVNVSGAFLIGFLVTWMEPRFEDVSWLRTAVLTGFLGAYTTFSTLSLDTYRLLDAGHVGSAIANSVGSLAAGLAAVWAGIRLAEIV
;
A
#
# COMPACT_ATOMS: atom_id res chain seq x y z
N MET A 1 -19.54 2.84 38.36
CA MET A 1 -19.22 1.97 37.22
C MET A 1 -19.57 2.68 35.92
N PRO A 2 -18.58 2.95 35.06
CA PRO A 2 -18.78 2.86 33.63
C PRO A 2 -17.70 1.98 32.96
N SER A 3 -18.11 1.18 31.99
CA SER A 3 -17.29 0.54 30.95
C SER A 3 -17.71 1.12 29.58
N PRO A 4 -17.11 0.73 28.44
CA PRO A 4 -15.70 0.74 28.06
C PRO A 4 -15.50 1.56 26.75
N GLN A 5 -14.33 2.18 26.55
CA GLN A 5 -13.97 2.73 25.23
C GLN A 5 -12.83 1.91 24.62
N SER A 6 -13.20 0.89 23.85
CA SER A 6 -12.36 0.28 22.83
C SER A 6 -12.49 1.08 21.53
N SER A 7 -11.66 2.12 21.36
CA SER A 7 -11.57 2.85 20.09
C SER A 7 -10.69 2.06 19.12
N GLY A 8 -11.33 1.42 18.15
CA GLY A 8 -10.70 0.72 17.05
C GLY A 8 -9.85 1.65 16.19
N TRP A 9 -8.55 1.38 16.13
CA TRP A 9 -7.54 2.09 15.32
C TRP A 9 -7.70 1.90 13.80
N TRP A 10 -8.77 1.26 13.34
CA TRP A 10 -8.94 0.78 11.97
C TRP A 10 -9.93 1.58 11.11
N CYS A 11 -10.73 2.49 11.66
CA CYS A 11 -11.83 3.10 10.91
C CYS A 11 -11.62 4.50 10.33
N ASP A 12 -10.53 5.23 10.64
CA ASP A 12 -10.54 6.70 10.43
C ASP A 12 -9.57 7.28 9.39
N ARG A 13 -9.03 6.48 8.46
CA ARG A 13 -8.23 7.03 7.35
C ARG A 13 -8.72 6.57 5.98
N ALA A 14 -9.76 7.26 5.52
CA ALA A 14 -10.20 7.26 4.13
C ALA A 14 -9.05 7.72 3.20
N PHE A 15 -8.43 6.77 2.52
CA PHE A 15 -7.40 6.97 1.51
C PHE A 15 -8.03 7.56 0.24
N ARG A 16 -8.14 8.90 0.14
CA ARG A 16 -8.59 9.58 -1.08
C ARG A 16 -7.40 9.85 -2.01
N VAL A 17 -7.17 8.98 -2.98
CA VAL A 17 -6.30 9.28 -4.13
C VAL A 17 -7.09 10.15 -5.11
N ARG A 18 -6.80 11.45 -5.16
CA ARG A 18 -7.41 12.40 -6.10
C ARG A 18 -6.46 12.59 -7.28
N PHE A 19 -6.73 11.92 -8.41
CA PHE A 19 -6.05 12.18 -9.67
C PHE A 19 -6.33 13.63 -10.11
N LEU A 20 -5.28 14.45 -10.19
CA LEU A 20 -5.34 15.82 -10.70
C LEU A 20 -5.35 15.80 -12.23
N THR A 21 -6.54 15.91 -12.83
CA THR A 21 -6.67 16.19 -14.27
C THR A 21 -7.82 17.17 -14.51
N ARG A 22 -7.51 18.48 -14.58
CA ARG A 22 -8.37 19.44 -15.31
C ARG A 22 -7.73 20.78 -15.72
N ALA A 23 -6.58 21.19 -15.18
CA ALA A 23 -6.01 22.50 -15.52
C ALA A 23 -5.18 22.53 -16.82
N GLY A 24 -4.54 21.41 -17.21
CA GLY A 24 -3.64 21.38 -18.36
C GLY A 24 -4.32 21.45 -19.75
N VAL A 25 -5.56 20.99 -19.86
CA VAL A 25 -6.27 20.88 -21.15
C VAL A 25 -6.75 22.25 -21.66
N LEU A 26 -7.07 23.19 -20.76
CA LEU A 26 -7.57 24.52 -21.11
C LEU A 26 -6.48 25.42 -21.73
N GLY A 27 -5.21 25.24 -21.36
CA GLY A 27 -4.10 26.04 -21.89
C GLY A 27 -3.72 25.70 -23.34
N LEU A 28 -4.01 24.47 -23.78
CA LEU A 28 -3.67 24.01 -25.14
C LEU A 28 -4.66 24.55 -26.19
N GLY A 29 -5.93 24.69 -25.84
CA GLY A 29 -6.98 25.20 -26.73
C GLY A 29 -6.77 26.66 -27.15
N ALA A 30 -6.33 27.51 -26.23
CA ALA A 30 -6.06 28.92 -26.51
C ALA A 30 -4.88 29.14 -27.47
N ARG A 31 -3.85 28.27 -27.41
CA ARG A 31 -2.67 28.34 -28.28
C ARG A 31 -2.95 27.82 -29.69
N LEU A 32 -3.89 26.89 -29.85
CA LEU A 32 -4.30 26.37 -31.16
C LEU A 32 -5.17 27.38 -31.93
N GLY A 33 -6.07 28.09 -31.23
CA GLY A 33 -6.95 29.10 -31.83
C GLY A 33 -6.20 30.27 -32.49
N ALA A 34 -5.10 30.72 -31.86
CA ALA A 34 -4.27 31.80 -32.40
C ALA A 34 -3.53 31.45 -33.70
N ARG A 35 -3.22 30.16 -33.94
CA ARG A 35 -2.56 29.70 -35.18
C ARG A 35 -3.51 29.49 -36.36
N LEU A 36 -4.81 29.36 -36.10
CA LEU A 36 -5.83 29.07 -37.13
C LEU A 36 -6.59 30.32 -37.61
N GLY A 37 -6.21 31.52 -37.15
CA GLY A 37 -6.88 32.76 -37.54
C GLY A 37 -8.31 32.89 -37.03
N LEU A 38 -8.76 32.00 -36.15
CA LEU A 38 -10.09 32.03 -35.55
C LEU A 38 -10.12 33.11 -34.47
N ARG A 39 -10.77 34.23 -34.79
CA ARG A 39 -11.07 35.28 -33.82
C ARG A 39 -12.23 34.82 -32.94
N PHE A 40 -11.92 34.43 -31.71
CA PHE A 40 -12.93 34.34 -30.66
C PHE A 40 -13.16 35.76 -30.14
N ASP A 41 -14.33 36.32 -30.41
CA ASP A 41 -14.75 37.56 -29.77
C ASP A 41 -14.74 37.33 -28.26
N ALA A 42 -13.86 38.06 -27.57
CA ALA A 42 -13.83 38.05 -26.13
C ALA A 42 -15.18 38.60 -25.65
N VAL A 43 -16.08 37.71 -25.23
CA VAL A 43 -17.23 38.08 -24.41
C VAL A 43 -16.66 38.84 -23.22
N ALA A 44 -16.87 40.16 -23.21
CA ALA A 44 -16.49 41.03 -22.12
C ALA A 44 -17.34 40.64 -20.90
N ILE A 45 -16.83 39.67 -20.13
CA ILE A 45 -17.34 39.39 -18.80
C ILE A 45 -17.09 40.68 -18.02
N GLY A 46 -18.18 41.37 -17.67
CA GLY A 46 -18.15 42.69 -17.04
C GLY A 46 -17.16 42.75 -15.87
N ALA A 47 -16.58 43.94 -15.66
CA ALA A 47 -15.60 44.19 -14.62
C ALA A 47 -16.05 43.54 -13.30
N PRO A 48 -15.19 42.74 -12.65
CA PRO A 48 -15.57 42.02 -11.44
C PRO A 48 -16.11 43.02 -10.42
N SER A 49 -17.36 42.82 -9.98
CA SER A 49 -18.01 43.69 -8.98
C SER A 49 -17.15 43.76 -7.71
N ALA A 50 -17.33 44.80 -6.90
CA ALA A 50 -16.61 44.94 -5.62
C ALA A 50 -16.68 43.66 -4.74
N ALA A 51 -17.75 42.85 -4.89
CA ALA A 51 -17.91 41.55 -4.26
C ALA A 51 -16.93 40.47 -4.77
N ALA A 52 -16.62 40.45 -6.08
CA ALA A 52 -15.61 39.57 -6.66
C ALA A 52 -14.19 39.95 -6.19
N GLY A 53 -13.91 41.24 -5.98
CA GLY A 53 -12.67 41.69 -5.34
C GLY A 53 -12.52 41.18 -3.90
N GLY A 54 -13.64 41.12 -3.15
CA GLY A 54 -13.67 40.53 -1.81
C GLY A 54 -13.46 39.02 -1.81
N LEU A 55 -14.08 38.31 -2.76
CA LEU A 55 -13.93 36.86 -2.94
C LEU A 55 -12.51 36.49 -3.37
N LEU A 56 -11.91 37.23 -4.31
CA LEU A 56 -10.54 37.02 -4.77
C LEU A 56 -9.53 37.27 -3.64
N ARG A 57 -9.71 38.33 -2.84
CA ARG A 57 -8.89 38.55 -1.64
C ARG A 57 -9.05 37.45 -0.61
N ARG A 58 -10.26 36.88 -0.48
CA ARG A 58 -10.53 35.77 0.44
C ARG A 58 -9.87 34.47 -0.05
N ILE A 59 -9.90 34.20 -1.36
CA ILE A 59 -9.20 33.07 -2.00
C ILE A 59 -7.69 33.23 -1.88
N GLU A 60 -7.15 34.43 -2.09
CA GLU A 60 -5.71 34.69 -1.98
C GLU A 60 -5.24 34.58 -0.52
N ARG A 61 -6.02 35.11 0.43
CA ARG A 61 -5.78 34.94 1.86
C ARG A 61 -5.83 33.46 2.28
N ASP A 62 -6.77 32.68 1.74
CA ASP A 62 -6.89 31.25 2.03
C ASP A 62 -5.75 30.44 1.38
N ARG A 63 -5.26 30.89 0.21
CA ARG A 63 -4.10 30.29 -0.47
C ARG A 63 -2.79 30.55 0.27
N THR A 64 -2.60 31.75 0.83
CA THR A 64 -1.41 32.07 1.66
C THR A 64 -1.49 31.49 3.07
N SER A 65 -2.70 31.20 3.56
CA SER A 65 -2.93 30.57 4.87
C SER A 65 -2.95 29.04 4.82
N ARG A 66 -3.04 28.43 3.63
CA ARG A 66 -2.88 26.99 3.50
C ARG A 66 -1.45 26.65 3.88
N PRO A 67 -1.20 25.91 4.97
CA PRO A 67 0.13 25.40 5.22
C PRO A 67 0.53 24.66 3.95
N ALA A 68 1.68 25.04 3.37
CA ALA A 68 2.30 24.24 2.33
C ALA A 68 2.19 22.78 2.81
N VAL A 69 1.72 21.86 1.97
CA VAL A 69 1.66 20.44 2.33
C VAL A 69 3.09 20.03 2.62
N ALA A 70 3.48 20.18 3.87
CA ALA A 70 4.82 19.93 4.35
C ALA A 70 4.92 18.43 4.30
N VAL A 71 5.55 17.93 3.23
CA VAL A 71 5.95 16.54 3.15
C VAL A 71 6.79 16.32 4.39
N SER A 72 6.24 15.56 5.34
CA SER A 72 6.90 15.27 6.61
C SER A 72 8.32 14.83 6.32
N SER A 73 9.31 15.32 7.07
CA SER A 73 10.72 14.92 6.93
C SER A 73 10.91 13.40 7.05
N ALA A 74 9.94 12.69 7.64
CA ALA A 74 9.89 11.24 7.71
C ALA A 74 9.46 10.55 6.41
N PHE A 75 8.92 11.26 5.40
CA PHE A 75 8.41 10.64 4.17
C PHE A 75 9.52 10.01 3.32
N VAL A 76 10.63 10.72 3.14
CA VAL A 76 11.77 10.25 2.34
C VAL A 76 12.38 8.95 2.90
N PRO A 77 12.74 8.85 4.20
CA PRO A 77 13.28 7.60 4.74
C PRO A 77 12.26 6.45 4.72
N VAL A 78 10.96 6.73 4.89
CA VAL A 78 9.90 5.71 4.75
C VAL A 78 9.91 5.14 3.33
N VAL A 79 9.86 5.98 2.30
CA VAL A 79 9.77 5.53 0.91
C VAL A 79 11.03 4.79 0.48
N LEU A 80 12.21 5.30 0.83
CA LEU A 80 13.48 4.64 0.53
C LEU A 80 13.57 3.30 1.27
N GLY A 81 13.27 3.27 2.57
CA GLY A 81 13.27 2.06 3.38
C GLY A 81 12.31 1.02 2.81
N LEU A 82 11.09 1.42 2.44
CA LEU A 82 10.09 0.56 1.81
C LEU A 82 10.59 -0.03 0.49
N ALA A 83 11.18 0.80 -0.37
CA ALA A 83 11.68 0.37 -1.68
C ALA A 83 12.83 -0.64 -1.55
N PHE A 84 13.82 -0.35 -0.70
CA PHE A 84 14.94 -1.26 -0.47
C PHE A 84 14.47 -2.56 0.17
N ALA A 85 13.71 -2.49 1.26
CA ALA A 85 13.21 -3.66 1.96
C ALA A 85 12.30 -4.51 1.06
N GLY A 86 11.45 -3.89 0.25
CA GLY A 86 10.60 -4.56 -0.73
C GLY A 86 11.40 -5.29 -1.81
N ALA A 87 12.47 -4.68 -2.32
CA ALA A 87 13.36 -5.35 -3.28
C ALA A 87 14.00 -6.61 -2.66
N PHE A 88 14.50 -6.52 -1.43
CA PHE A 88 15.03 -7.68 -0.71
C PHE A 88 13.97 -8.74 -0.41
N GLY A 89 12.75 -8.34 -0.05
CA GLY A 89 11.64 -9.27 0.19
C GLY A 89 11.29 -10.05 -1.08
N ALA A 90 11.19 -9.37 -2.22
CA ALA A 90 10.91 -10.00 -3.50
C ALA A 90 12.04 -10.96 -3.94
N LEU A 91 13.31 -10.58 -3.75
CA LEU A 91 14.46 -11.44 -4.04
C LEU A 91 14.51 -12.66 -3.12
N ALA A 92 14.23 -12.49 -1.82
CA ALA A 92 14.18 -13.57 -0.86
C ALA A 92 13.06 -14.57 -1.18
N ARG A 93 11.87 -14.06 -1.58
CA ARG A 93 10.78 -14.91 -2.07
C ARG A 93 11.22 -15.70 -3.29
N TYR A 94 11.76 -15.02 -4.31
CA TYR A 94 12.18 -15.66 -5.55
C TYR A 94 13.23 -16.75 -5.29
N GLY A 95 14.25 -16.44 -4.48
CA GLY A 95 15.30 -17.40 -4.15
C GLY A 95 14.78 -18.59 -3.34
N LEU A 96 13.90 -18.37 -2.37
CA LEU A 96 13.36 -19.44 -1.54
C LEU A 96 12.37 -20.32 -2.30
N ASP A 97 11.49 -19.71 -3.09
CA ASP A 97 10.53 -20.42 -3.94
C ASP A 97 11.26 -21.31 -4.95
N GLU A 98 12.26 -20.75 -5.63
CA GLU A 98 13.07 -21.48 -6.59
C GLU A 98 13.87 -22.62 -5.92
N TRP A 99 14.45 -22.39 -4.74
CA TRP A 99 15.21 -23.40 -4.02
C TRP A 99 14.32 -24.57 -3.57
N ILE A 100 13.16 -24.29 -2.97
CA ILE A 100 12.25 -25.33 -2.47
C ILE A 100 11.48 -25.98 -3.62
N GLY A 101 10.98 -25.17 -4.55
CA GLY A 101 10.16 -25.59 -5.69
C GLY A 101 10.85 -26.63 -6.57
N ARG A 102 12.16 -26.49 -6.81
CA ARG A 102 12.97 -27.49 -7.54
C ARG A 102 13.01 -28.88 -6.88
N ARG A 103 12.66 -28.99 -5.59
CA ARG A 103 12.69 -30.24 -4.82
C ARG A 103 11.28 -30.78 -4.54
N GLY A 104 10.24 -30.04 -4.91
CA GLY A 104 8.84 -30.39 -4.69
C GLY A 104 8.25 -31.24 -5.81
N GLY A 105 7.20 -32.01 -5.48
CA GLY A 105 6.31 -32.62 -6.48
C GLY A 105 5.33 -31.62 -7.08
N ALA A 106 4.16 -32.07 -7.50
CA ALA A 106 3.13 -31.21 -8.11
C ALA A 106 2.63 -30.07 -7.20
N PHE A 107 2.86 -30.15 -5.88
CA PHE A 107 2.43 -29.11 -4.93
C PHE A 107 3.44 -27.94 -4.85
N PRO A 108 2.97 -26.68 -4.85
CA PRO A 108 3.82 -25.48 -4.84
C PRO A 108 4.43 -25.20 -3.45
N TRP A 109 5.32 -26.09 -3.00
CA TRP A 109 5.93 -26.02 -1.67
C TRP A 109 6.72 -24.73 -1.41
N GLY A 110 7.33 -24.14 -2.44
CA GLY A 110 8.10 -22.91 -2.29
C GLY A 110 7.23 -21.74 -1.83
N ILE A 111 6.17 -21.43 -2.58
CA ILE A 111 5.20 -20.40 -2.21
C ILE A 111 4.48 -20.71 -0.89
N PHE A 112 4.13 -21.98 -0.63
CA PHE A 112 3.56 -22.38 0.65
C PHE A 112 4.47 -21.99 1.83
N VAL A 113 5.75 -22.37 1.77
CA VAL A 113 6.72 -22.06 2.83
C VAL A 113 6.93 -20.56 2.96
N VAL A 114 7.08 -19.83 1.86
CA VAL A 114 7.21 -18.36 1.84
C VAL A 114 6.05 -17.69 2.57
N ASN A 115 4.81 -18.08 2.26
CA ASN A 115 3.63 -17.45 2.86
C ASN A 115 3.50 -17.82 4.34
N VAL A 116 3.73 -19.07 4.71
CA VAL A 116 3.61 -19.54 6.11
C VAL A 116 4.70 -18.95 6.99
N SER A 117 5.95 -18.92 6.53
CA SER A 117 7.05 -18.29 7.27
C SER A 117 6.85 -16.77 7.39
N GLY A 118 6.36 -16.11 6.34
CA GLY A 118 6.05 -14.68 6.38
C GLY A 118 4.91 -14.36 7.33
N ALA A 119 3.88 -15.21 7.39
CA ALA A 119 2.78 -15.12 8.35
C ALA A 119 3.26 -15.31 9.80
N PHE A 120 4.17 -16.25 10.04
CA PHE A 120 4.83 -16.39 11.34
C PHE A 120 5.62 -15.13 11.72
N LEU A 121 6.46 -14.64 10.80
CA LEU A 121 7.31 -13.48 11.03
C LEU A 121 6.50 -12.21 11.28
N ILE A 122 5.40 -11.98 10.56
CA ILE A 122 4.59 -10.78 10.80
C ILE A 122 3.91 -10.83 12.18
N GLY A 123 3.42 -12.00 12.60
CA GLY A 123 2.86 -12.19 13.95
C GLY A 123 3.91 -11.93 15.03
N PHE A 124 5.11 -12.51 14.87
CA PHE A 124 6.21 -12.31 15.82
C PHE A 124 6.67 -10.84 15.85
N LEU A 125 6.96 -10.24 14.71
CA LEU A 125 7.56 -8.90 14.64
C LEU A 125 6.59 -7.81 15.07
N VAL A 126 5.30 -7.90 14.74
CA VAL A 126 4.31 -6.91 15.20
C VAL A 126 4.27 -6.88 16.74
N THR A 127 4.16 -8.05 17.38
CA THR A 127 4.10 -8.15 18.84
C THR A 127 5.44 -7.79 19.49
N TRP A 128 6.56 -8.24 18.94
CA TRP A 128 7.88 -7.96 19.50
C TRP A 128 8.29 -6.49 19.36
N MET A 129 7.87 -5.82 18.28
CA MET A 129 8.18 -4.41 18.03
C MET A 129 7.29 -3.43 18.79
N GLU A 130 6.07 -3.83 19.18
CA GLU A 130 5.07 -2.96 19.82
C GLU A 130 5.62 -2.14 21.01
N PRO A 131 6.42 -2.70 21.95
CA PRO A 131 6.95 -1.94 23.07
C PRO A 131 8.27 -1.18 22.76
N ARG A 132 8.89 -1.42 21.59
CA ARG A 132 10.31 -1.10 21.34
C ARG A 132 10.55 -0.05 20.25
N PHE A 133 9.58 0.21 19.37
CA PHE A 133 9.78 1.01 18.16
C PHE A 133 8.74 2.12 17.94
N GLU A 134 8.09 2.64 18.98
CA GLU A 134 7.16 3.78 18.84
C GLU A 134 7.82 4.99 18.13
N ASP A 135 9.12 5.22 18.38
CA ASP A 135 9.86 6.37 17.82
C ASP A 135 10.38 6.17 16.37
N VAL A 136 10.44 4.94 15.85
CA VAL A 136 11.04 4.63 14.52
C VAL A 136 10.01 4.07 13.53
N SER A 137 8.97 4.87 13.28
CA SER A 137 7.85 4.57 12.37
C SER A 137 8.28 4.10 10.96
N TRP A 138 9.37 4.64 10.43
CA TRP A 138 9.82 4.30 9.06
C TRP A 138 10.42 2.89 8.95
N LEU A 139 11.14 2.43 9.98
CA LEU A 139 11.74 1.09 9.99
C LEU A 139 10.67 0.00 10.11
N ARG A 140 9.67 0.22 10.99
CA ARG A 140 8.51 -0.67 11.09
C ARG A 140 7.79 -0.80 9.75
N THR A 141 7.58 0.32 9.06
CA THR A 141 6.96 0.32 7.72
C THR A 141 7.83 -0.41 6.69
N ALA A 142 9.14 -0.16 6.67
CA ALA A 142 10.06 -0.83 5.75
C ALA A 142 10.07 -2.35 5.95
N VAL A 143 10.14 -2.84 7.18
CA VAL A 143 10.19 -4.29 7.47
C VAL A 143 8.84 -4.96 7.26
N LEU A 144 7.77 -4.45 7.86
CA LEU A 144 6.47 -5.11 7.84
C LEU A 144 5.77 -4.95 6.48
N THR A 145 5.74 -3.73 5.93
CA THR A 145 5.06 -3.47 4.66
C THR A 145 5.98 -3.68 3.47
N GLY A 146 7.25 -3.27 3.56
CA GLY A 146 8.22 -3.43 2.48
C GLY A 146 8.66 -4.88 2.34
N PHE A 147 9.48 -5.36 3.27
CA PHE A 147 10.07 -6.69 3.19
C PHE A 147 9.01 -7.80 3.27
N LEU A 148 8.25 -7.90 4.37
CA LEU A 148 7.28 -8.99 4.52
C LEU A 148 6.13 -8.91 3.51
N GLY A 149 5.71 -7.71 3.14
CA GLY A 149 4.70 -7.50 2.09
C GLY A 149 5.16 -7.96 0.70
N ALA A 150 6.43 -7.77 0.35
CA ALA A 150 7.00 -8.23 -0.92
C ALA A 150 7.48 -9.69 -0.89
N TYR A 151 7.82 -10.19 0.30
CA TYR A 151 8.20 -11.57 0.55
C TYR A 151 7.00 -12.50 0.43
N THR A 152 5.85 -12.16 1.00
CA THR A 152 4.63 -12.97 0.87
C THR A 152 3.86 -12.65 -0.41
N THR A 153 3.06 -13.60 -0.92
CA THR A 153 2.32 -13.41 -2.17
C THR A 153 1.00 -14.18 -2.19
N PHE A 154 -0.10 -13.43 -2.31
CA PHE A 154 -1.42 -14.02 -2.54
C PHE A 154 -1.65 -14.34 -4.02
N SER A 155 -1.20 -13.48 -4.94
CA SER A 155 -1.44 -13.64 -6.37
C SER A 155 -0.81 -14.92 -6.93
N THR A 156 0.41 -15.25 -6.50
CA THR A 156 1.08 -16.50 -6.91
C THR A 156 0.37 -17.72 -6.34
N LEU A 157 -0.05 -17.68 -5.07
CA LEU A 157 -0.85 -18.75 -4.46
C LEU A 157 -2.15 -19.00 -5.24
N SER A 158 -2.86 -17.94 -5.65
CA SER A 158 -4.08 -18.07 -6.47
C SER A 158 -3.79 -18.67 -7.84
N LEU A 159 -2.70 -18.22 -8.50
CA LEU A 159 -2.30 -18.74 -9.80
C LEU A 159 -1.92 -20.23 -9.74
N ASP A 160 -1.18 -20.65 -8.72
CA ASP A 160 -0.80 -22.06 -8.56
C ASP A 160 -2.00 -22.92 -8.17
N THR A 161 -2.93 -22.40 -7.38
CA THR A 161 -4.22 -23.06 -7.11
C THR A 161 -5.00 -23.28 -8.42
N TYR A 162 -5.09 -22.25 -9.27
CA TYR A 162 -5.74 -22.36 -10.56
C TYR A 162 -5.07 -23.42 -11.45
N ARG A 163 -3.73 -23.40 -11.56
CA ARG A 163 -2.97 -24.37 -12.34
C ARG A 163 -3.19 -25.81 -11.87
N LEU A 164 -3.28 -26.03 -10.56
CA LEU A 164 -3.60 -27.34 -9.99
C LEU A 164 -5.01 -27.81 -10.38
N LEU A 165 -5.99 -26.92 -10.37
CA LEU A 165 -7.34 -27.24 -10.82
C LEU A 165 -7.38 -27.57 -12.32
N ASP A 166 -6.69 -26.77 -13.14
CA ASP A 166 -6.58 -26.97 -14.59
C ASP A 166 -5.91 -28.31 -14.93
N ALA A 167 -4.92 -28.72 -14.14
CA ALA A 167 -4.26 -30.02 -14.23
C ALA A 167 -5.08 -31.20 -13.62
N GLY A 168 -6.29 -30.95 -13.11
CA GLY A 168 -7.13 -31.98 -12.48
C GLY A 168 -6.70 -32.40 -11.07
N HIS A 169 -5.69 -31.75 -10.47
CA HIS A 169 -5.18 -32.02 -9.14
C HIS A 169 -6.00 -31.32 -8.04
N VAL A 170 -7.29 -31.64 -7.96
CA VAL A 170 -8.26 -30.97 -7.06
C VAL A 170 -7.84 -31.03 -5.59
N GLY A 171 -7.33 -32.18 -5.12
CA GLY A 171 -6.87 -32.32 -3.74
C GLY A 171 -5.72 -31.37 -3.40
N SER A 172 -4.73 -31.25 -4.28
CA SER A 172 -3.61 -30.32 -4.13
C SER A 172 -4.07 -28.86 -4.20
N ALA A 173 -5.04 -28.53 -5.04
CA ALA A 173 -5.59 -27.17 -5.14
C ALA A 173 -6.29 -26.76 -3.83
N ILE A 174 -7.08 -27.66 -3.23
CA ILE A 174 -7.73 -27.43 -1.93
C ILE A 174 -6.66 -27.27 -0.85
N ALA A 175 -5.66 -28.15 -0.82
CA ALA A 175 -4.54 -28.04 0.12
C ALA A 175 -3.78 -26.72 -0.03
N ASN A 176 -3.53 -26.27 -1.27
CA ASN A 176 -2.79 -25.03 -1.52
C ASN A 176 -3.60 -23.79 -1.14
N SER A 177 -4.91 -23.78 -1.35
CA SER A 177 -5.76 -22.65 -1.00
C SER A 177 -6.12 -22.63 0.48
N VAL A 178 -6.91 -23.61 0.92
CA VAL A 178 -7.43 -23.69 2.29
C VAL A 178 -6.31 -24.01 3.29
N GLY A 179 -5.42 -24.94 2.93
CA GLY A 179 -4.31 -25.33 3.80
C GLY A 179 -3.33 -24.19 4.04
N SER A 180 -2.99 -23.40 3.01
CA SER A 180 -2.13 -22.21 3.19
C SER A 180 -2.78 -21.15 4.09
N LEU A 181 -4.09 -20.92 3.96
CA LEU A 181 -4.79 -19.96 4.83
C LEU A 181 -4.80 -20.44 6.28
N ALA A 182 -5.15 -21.71 6.52
CA ALA A 182 -5.17 -22.29 7.84
C ALA A 182 -3.77 -22.31 8.50
N ALA A 183 -2.75 -22.72 7.74
CA ALA A 183 -1.37 -22.73 8.20
C ALA A 183 -0.85 -21.31 8.46
N GLY A 184 -1.20 -20.34 7.62
CA GLY A 184 -0.85 -18.93 7.82
C GLY A 184 -1.45 -18.36 9.11
N LEU A 185 -2.73 -18.63 9.39
CA LEU A 185 -3.37 -18.20 10.63
C LEU A 185 -2.72 -18.84 11.87
N ALA A 186 -2.44 -20.15 11.81
CA ALA A 186 -1.73 -20.85 12.88
C ALA A 186 -0.31 -20.30 13.09
N ALA A 187 0.38 -19.96 12.00
CA ALA A 187 1.71 -19.37 12.01
C ALA A 187 1.72 -17.98 12.65
N VAL A 188 0.77 -17.09 12.29
CA VAL A 188 0.61 -15.78 12.94
C VAL A 188 0.42 -15.95 14.44
N TRP A 189 -0.50 -16.84 14.85
CA TRP A 189 -0.75 -17.11 16.26
C TRP A 189 0.51 -17.61 16.98
N ALA A 190 1.24 -18.56 16.38
CA ALA A 190 2.49 -19.07 16.94
C ALA A 190 3.57 -17.99 17.06
N GLY A 191 3.68 -17.11 16.06
CA GLY A 191 4.61 -15.98 16.06
C GLY A 191 4.31 -15.00 17.20
N ILE A 192 3.05 -14.64 17.39
CA ILE A 192 2.61 -13.78 18.50
C ILE A 192 2.96 -14.41 19.85
N ARG A 193 2.64 -15.70 20.04
CA ARG A 193 2.92 -16.41 21.29
C ARG A 193 4.41 -16.50 21.61
N LEU A 194 5.23 -16.71 20.59
CA LEU A 194 6.68 -16.72 20.79
C LEU A 194 7.18 -15.33 21.18
N ALA A 195 6.70 -14.27 20.54
CA ALA A 195 7.09 -12.90 20.85
C ALA A 195 6.70 -12.46 22.27
N GLU A 196 5.60 -12.98 22.83
CA GLU A 196 5.18 -12.73 24.22
C GLU A 196 6.14 -13.33 25.26
N ILE A 197 6.90 -14.37 24.90
CA ILE A 197 7.81 -15.10 25.80
C ILE A 197 9.24 -14.52 25.75
N VAL A 198 9.57 -13.72 24.73
CA VAL A 198 10.91 -13.16 24.46
C VAL A 198 11.01 -11.68 24.86
#